data_AF-A0A5J4RL03-F1
#
_entry.id   AF-A0A5J4RL03-F1
#
_cell.length_a   1.000
_cell.length_b   1.000
_cell.length_c   1.000
_cell.angle_alpha   90.00
_cell.angle_beta   90.00
_cell.angle_gamma   90.00
#
_symmetry.space_group_name_H-M   'P 1'
#
loop_
_entity.id
_entity.type
_entity.pdbx_description
1 polymer ?
#
loop_
_entity_poly.entity_id
_entity_poly.type
_entity_poly.pdbx_seq_one_letter_code
_entity_poly.pdbx_strand_id
1 'polypeptide(L)'
;MINPIIKTIELGDGRTITLETGKLAKQADGSVMLRMGNTMLLATVCAAKDAVPGTDFMPLQVEYKEKFSAFGRFPGGFMRREGRASDYEILTCRLVDRALRPLFPDDFHAEVYVNIILFSADGVDIPDALAGLAASAALSVSDIPFNGPISEVRVARVDGNFLTNPTYEQLEKADMDIIVAATYENIMMVEGEMNEVSEAELLEAMKVAHEAIKVHCKAQMELAEEAGKTIKRTYCHEINDEELRKIVRDACYDKVYDIARSGNANKHERHDAFKAVREEFKTRFTKEELAEKEALIHQYYHAVEKEAMRRSILDEGIRLDGRKTTQIRPIWSEISYLPGPHGSAIFTRGETQSLTSVTLGTKLDEKTVDEVLIHGV
;
A
#
# COMPACT_ATOMS: atom_id res chain seq x y z
N MET A 1 -14.89 3.96 -35.56
CA MET A 1 -13.41 4.08 -35.50
C MET A 1 -13.03 4.12 -34.03
N ILE A 2 -11.96 3.45 -33.60
CA ILE A 2 -11.48 3.54 -32.22
C ILE A 2 -10.55 4.75 -32.14
N ASN A 3 -10.89 5.74 -31.33
CA ASN A 3 -10.08 6.94 -31.11
C ASN A 3 -9.51 6.87 -29.68
N PRO A 4 -8.27 6.37 -29.49
CA PRO A 4 -7.65 6.36 -28.18
C PRO A 4 -7.27 7.78 -27.74
N ILE A 5 -7.32 8.01 -26.43
CA ILE A 5 -6.80 9.22 -25.80
C ILE A 5 -5.42 8.87 -25.23
N ILE A 6 -4.42 9.68 -25.53
CA ILE A 6 -3.02 9.42 -25.16
C ILE A 6 -2.44 10.64 -24.47
N LYS A 7 -1.80 10.41 -23.33
CA LYS A 7 -0.96 11.40 -22.65
C LYS A 7 0.48 10.91 -22.55
N THR A 8 1.42 11.82 -22.74
CA THR A 8 2.85 11.53 -22.71
C THR A 8 3.49 12.29 -21.56
N ILE A 9 4.30 11.58 -20.80
CA ILE A 9 5.12 12.07 -19.71
C ILE A 9 6.57 12.02 -20.20
N GLU A 10 7.24 13.16 -20.18
CA GLU A 10 8.68 13.26 -20.48
C GLU A 10 9.49 13.08 -19.20
N LEU A 11 10.46 12.17 -19.21
CA LEU A 11 11.43 12.00 -18.14
C LEU A 11 12.63 12.93 -18.37
N GLY A 12 13.36 13.24 -17.29
CA GLY A 12 14.48 14.20 -17.33
C GLY A 12 15.65 13.78 -18.23
N ASP A 13 15.71 12.52 -18.65
CA ASP A 13 16.74 11.94 -19.52
C ASP A 13 16.28 11.76 -20.98
N GLY A 14 15.09 12.27 -21.34
CA GLY A 14 14.51 12.17 -22.68
C GLY A 14 13.77 10.87 -22.99
N ARG A 15 13.66 9.94 -22.02
CA ARG A 15 12.72 8.82 -22.12
C ARG A 15 11.29 9.31 -21.91
N THR A 16 10.32 8.56 -22.42
CA THR A 16 8.91 8.92 -22.34
C THR A 16 8.05 7.79 -21.80
N ILE A 17 7.05 8.12 -20.98
CA ILE A 17 5.98 7.20 -20.57
C ILE A 17 4.68 7.66 -21.24
N THR A 18 3.98 6.77 -21.92
CA THR A 18 2.67 7.06 -22.52
C THR A 18 1.54 6.34 -21.78
N LEU A 19 0.44 7.03 -21.54
CA LEU A 19 -0.80 6.50 -20.98
C LEU A 19 -1.89 6.53 -22.05
N GLU A 20 -2.36 5.37 -22.50
CA GLU A 20 -3.41 5.23 -23.52
C GLU A 20 -4.70 4.67 -22.93
N THR A 21 -5.85 5.32 -23.17
CA THR A 21 -7.19 4.80 -22.81
C THR A 21 -8.15 4.80 -24.00
N GLY A 22 -9.27 4.08 -23.87
CA GLY A 22 -10.36 4.04 -24.86
C GLY A 22 -10.21 2.99 -25.98
N LYS A 23 -9.08 2.28 -26.03
CA LYS A 23 -8.81 1.22 -27.02
C LYS A 23 -9.12 -0.18 -26.52
N LEU A 24 -8.57 -0.56 -25.38
CA LEU A 24 -8.66 -1.91 -24.79
C LEU A 24 -9.63 -1.94 -23.61
N ALA A 25 -10.06 -3.15 -23.22
CA ALA A 25 -10.82 -3.42 -21.98
C ALA A 25 -12.00 -2.46 -21.67
N LYS A 26 -12.77 -2.05 -22.70
CA LYS A 26 -13.82 -1.02 -22.60
C LYS A 26 -15.01 -1.35 -21.68
N GLN A 27 -15.09 -2.57 -21.18
CA GLN A 27 -16.12 -3.01 -20.23
C GLN A 27 -15.70 -2.86 -18.77
N ALA A 28 -14.41 -2.66 -18.49
CA ALA A 28 -13.95 -2.27 -17.16
C ALA A 28 -14.39 -0.83 -16.87
N ASP A 29 -14.52 -0.48 -15.58
CA ASP A 29 -14.87 0.89 -15.18
C ASP A 29 -13.79 1.89 -15.62
N GLY A 30 -12.53 1.45 -15.60
CA GLY A 30 -11.40 2.17 -16.16
C GLY A 30 -10.32 1.21 -16.69
N SER A 31 -9.62 1.63 -17.75
CA SER A 31 -8.47 0.90 -18.27
C SER A 31 -7.45 1.82 -18.93
N VAL A 32 -6.17 1.53 -18.72
CA VAL A 32 -5.05 2.26 -19.30
C VAL A 32 -3.96 1.28 -19.73
N MET A 33 -3.48 1.42 -20.95
CA MET A 33 -2.24 0.82 -21.41
C MET A 33 -1.11 1.82 -21.18
N LEU A 34 -0.23 1.51 -20.23
CA LEU A 34 1.01 2.24 -19.99
C LEU A 34 2.11 1.68 -20.86
N ARG A 35 2.97 2.54 -21.41
CA ARG A 35 4.18 2.15 -22.13
C ARG A 35 5.36 3.04 -21.78
N MET A 36 6.50 2.41 -21.49
CA MET A 36 7.84 3.04 -21.43
C MET A 36 8.78 2.16 -22.26
N GLY A 37 9.39 2.71 -23.31
CA GLY A 37 10.17 1.88 -24.24
C GLY A 37 9.32 0.75 -24.86
N ASN A 38 9.73 -0.50 -24.67
CA ASN A 38 8.95 -1.69 -25.04
C ASN A 38 8.27 -2.38 -23.84
N THR A 39 8.40 -1.82 -22.63
CA THR A 39 7.69 -2.26 -21.44
C THR A 39 6.26 -1.74 -21.46
N MET A 40 5.28 -2.63 -21.53
CA MET A 40 3.86 -2.30 -21.64
C MET A 40 3.01 -3.04 -20.60
N LEU A 41 2.30 -2.25 -19.79
CA LEU A 41 1.43 -2.71 -18.72
C LEU A 41 -0.02 -2.32 -19.04
N LEU A 42 -0.94 -3.29 -19.04
CA LEU A 42 -2.37 -3.00 -19.07
C LEU A 42 -2.91 -3.04 -17.66
N ALA A 43 -3.38 -1.90 -17.17
CA ALA A 43 -4.15 -1.81 -15.94
C ALA A 43 -5.65 -1.71 -16.24
N THR A 44 -6.44 -2.48 -15.51
CA THR A 44 -7.91 -2.45 -15.54
C THR A 44 -8.44 -2.39 -14.12
N VAL A 45 -9.46 -1.56 -13.90
CA VAL A 45 -10.14 -1.44 -12.60
C VAL A 45 -11.63 -1.70 -12.75
N CYS A 46 -12.19 -2.45 -11.81
CA CYS A 46 -13.62 -2.72 -11.70
C CYS A 46 -14.03 -2.56 -10.25
N ALA A 47 -15.16 -1.91 -10.00
CA ALA A 47 -15.80 -1.83 -8.69
C ALA A 47 -17.22 -2.39 -8.76
N ALA A 48 -17.61 -3.13 -7.72
CA ALA A 48 -19.01 -3.45 -7.48
C ALA A 48 -19.84 -2.16 -7.38
N LYS A 49 -21.12 -2.23 -7.75
CA LYS A 49 -22.02 -1.07 -7.66
C LYS A 49 -22.44 -0.77 -6.23
N ASP A 50 -22.65 -1.82 -5.45
CA ASP A 50 -23.11 -1.76 -4.07
C ASP A 50 -22.17 -2.59 -3.18
N ALA A 51 -22.05 -2.21 -1.91
CA ALA A 51 -21.33 -2.98 -0.91
C ALA A 51 -22.09 -4.25 -0.51
N VAL A 52 -21.37 -5.30 -0.16
CA VAL A 52 -21.99 -6.50 0.43
C VAL A 52 -22.50 -6.14 1.83
N PRO A 53 -23.77 -6.46 2.19
CA PRO A 53 -24.31 -6.12 3.50
C PRO A 53 -23.43 -6.64 4.65
N GLY A 54 -23.13 -5.76 5.62
CA GLY A 54 -22.28 -6.07 6.77
C GLY A 54 -20.77 -5.94 6.53
N THR A 55 -20.35 -5.43 5.37
CA THR A 55 -18.94 -5.10 5.13
C THR A 55 -18.57 -3.84 5.90
N ASP A 56 -17.55 -3.94 6.77
CA ASP A 56 -17.06 -2.88 7.66
C ASP A 56 -15.61 -2.45 7.33
N PHE A 57 -15.09 -2.86 6.18
CA PHE A 57 -13.74 -2.55 5.71
C PHE A 57 -13.75 -2.20 4.21
N MET A 58 -12.61 -1.73 3.68
CA MET A 58 -12.45 -1.48 2.24
C MET A 58 -11.89 -2.73 1.52
N PRO A 59 -12.72 -3.51 0.81
CA PRO A 59 -12.28 -4.66 0.01
C PRO A 59 -11.59 -4.21 -1.29
N LEU A 60 -10.31 -3.86 -1.17
CA LEU A 60 -9.41 -3.65 -2.30
C LEU A 60 -8.57 -4.91 -2.50
N GLN A 61 -8.59 -5.45 -3.73
CA GLN A 61 -7.68 -6.49 -4.19
C GLN A 61 -6.88 -5.98 -5.39
N VAL A 62 -5.55 -6.08 -5.29
CA VAL A 62 -4.61 -5.76 -6.37
C VAL A 62 -3.94 -7.04 -6.86
N GLU A 63 -3.96 -7.25 -8.16
CA GLU A 63 -3.25 -8.33 -8.83
C GLU A 63 -2.30 -7.77 -9.90
N TYR A 64 -1.03 -8.12 -9.77
CA TYR A 64 0.02 -7.87 -10.75
C TYR A 64 0.47 -9.22 -11.30
N LYS A 65 0.53 -9.34 -12.62
CA LYS A 65 0.94 -10.58 -13.30
C LYS A 65 1.84 -10.29 -14.49
N GLU A 66 2.95 -11.01 -14.57
CA GLU A 66 3.83 -11.00 -15.73
C GLU A 66 3.55 -12.20 -16.64
N LYS A 67 3.33 -11.91 -17.92
CA LYS A 67 3.20 -12.96 -18.94
C LYS A 67 4.59 -13.35 -19.43
N PHE A 68 4.93 -14.64 -19.45
CA PHE A 68 6.20 -15.06 -20.04
C PHE A 68 6.30 -14.69 -21.53
N SER A 69 5.15 -14.64 -22.21
CA SER A 69 5.06 -14.15 -23.59
C SER A 69 5.46 -12.68 -23.74
N ALA A 70 5.40 -11.87 -22.68
CA ALA A 70 5.82 -10.47 -22.70
C ALA A 70 7.31 -10.32 -23.07
N PHE A 71 8.11 -11.33 -22.75
CA PHE A 71 9.52 -11.41 -23.12
C PHE A 71 9.82 -12.58 -24.09
N GLY A 72 8.80 -13.08 -24.79
CA GLY A 72 8.94 -14.15 -25.79
C GLY A 72 9.39 -15.50 -25.22
N ARG A 73 9.21 -15.74 -23.92
CA ARG A 73 9.63 -16.98 -23.24
C ARG A 73 8.45 -17.92 -23.00
N PHE A 74 8.74 -19.19 -22.82
CA PHE A 74 7.79 -20.17 -22.30
C PHE A 74 7.94 -20.24 -20.77
N PRO A 75 6.83 -20.34 -20.01
CA PRO A 75 6.91 -20.58 -18.57
C PRO A 75 7.70 -21.87 -18.27
N GLY A 76 8.60 -21.78 -17.30
CA GLY A 76 9.28 -22.95 -16.74
C GLY A 76 8.29 -23.95 -16.10
N GLY A 77 8.75 -25.19 -15.92
CA GLY A 77 8.00 -26.24 -15.23
C GLY A 77 7.10 -27.11 -16.12
N PHE A 78 6.45 -28.10 -15.50
CA PHE A 78 5.74 -29.17 -16.21
C PHE A 78 4.51 -28.69 -17.00
N MET A 79 3.76 -27.74 -16.44
CA MET A 79 2.48 -27.29 -17.00
C MET A 79 2.62 -26.31 -18.18
N ARG A 80 3.80 -25.71 -18.37
CA ARG A 80 4.07 -24.67 -19.39
C ARG A 80 3.02 -23.55 -19.42
N ARG A 81 2.57 -23.13 -18.25
CA ARG A 81 1.54 -22.11 -18.04
C ARG A 81 1.91 -21.27 -16.83
N GLU A 82 1.56 -19.99 -16.85
CA GLU A 82 1.72 -19.13 -15.68
C GLU A 82 0.91 -19.71 -14.50
N GLY A 83 1.60 -19.94 -13.39
CA GLY A 83 1.02 -20.47 -12.16
C GLY A 83 0.62 -19.38 -11.18
N ARG A 84 0.73 -19.71 -9.89
CA ARG A 84 0.56 -18.75 -8.79
C ARG A 84 1.54 -17.59 -8.93
N ALA A 85 1.21 -16.47 -8.30
CA ALA A 85 2.08 -15.30 -8.29
C ALA A 85 3.43 -15.63 -7.63
N SER A 86 4.53 -15.11 -8.21
CA SER A 86 5.87 -15.18 -7.61
C SER A 86 6.01 -14.21 -6.43
N ASP A 87 7.11 -14.30 -5.69
CA ASP A 87 7.40 -13.36 -4.60
C ASP A 87 7.47 -11.92 -5.14
N TYR A 88 8.14 -11.71 -6.29
CA TYR A 88 8.23 -10.41 -6.95
C TYR A 88 6.85 -9.87 -7.38
N GLU A 89 6.01 -10.73 -7.97
CA GLU A 89 4.65 -10.32 -8.36
C GLU A 89 3.81 -9.93 -7.13
N ILE A 90 3.89 -10.69 -6.03
CA ILE A 90 3.18 -10.40 -4.78
C ILE A 90 3.71 -9.11 -4.13
N LEU A 91 5.02 -8.89 -4.13
CA LEU A 91 5.61 -7.66 -3.60
C LEU A 91 5.16 -6.44 -4.42
N THR A 92 5.10 -6.57 -5.75
CA THR A 92 4.56 -5.52 -6.63
C THR A 92 3.09 -5.25 -6.34
N CYS A 93 2.25 -6.29 -6.13
CA CYS A 93 0.86 -6.09 -5.69
C CYS A 93 0.79 -5.26 -4.39
N ARG A 94 1.69 -5.53 -3.44
CA ARG A 94 1.71 -4.84 -2.13
C ARG A 94 2.18 -3.39 -2.25
N LEU A 95 3.11 -3.07 -3.15
CA LEU A 95 3.52 -1.68 -3.42
C LEU A 95 2.31 -0.85 -3.87
N VAL A 96 1.63 -1.34 -4.90
CA VAL A 96 0.46 -0.67 -5.47
C VAL A 96 -0.70 -0.60 -4.47
N ASP A 97 -1.00 -1.68 -3.75
CA ASP A 97 -2.07 -1.69 -2.73
C ASP A 97 -1.81 -0.65 -1.63
N ARG A 98 -0.58 -0.57 -1.11
CA ARG A 98 -0.19 0.42 -0.10
C ARG A 98 -0.34 1.86 -0.58
N ALA A 99 -0.07 2.12 -1.85
CA ALA A 99 -0.21 3.45 -2.45
C ALA A 99 -1.69 3.84 -2.68
N LEU A 100 -2.53 2.90 -3.12
CA LEU A 100 -3.93 3.17 -3.48
C LEU A 100 -4.87 3.15 -2.28
N ARG A 101 -4.72 2.18 -1.37
CA ARG A 101 -5.68 1.90 -0.30
C ARG A 101 -6.07 3.11 0.55
N PRO A 102 -5.14 3.99 0.99
CA PRO A 102 -5.49 5.14 1.84
C PRO A 102 -6.27 6.25 1.11
N LEU A 103 -6.43 6.16 -0.21
CA LEU A 103 -7.07 7.19 -1.02
C LEU A 103 -8.51 6.85 -1.40
N PHE A 104 -8.96 5.63 -1.08
CA PHE A 104 -10.39 5.36 -1.08
C PHE A 104 -11.03 6.08 0.11
N PRO A 105 -12.23 6.65 -0.04
CA PRO A 105 -12.96 7.21 1.09
C PRO A 105 -13.15 6.17 2.20
N ASP A 106 -13.12 6.62 3.46
CA ASP A 106 -13.21 5.74 4.65
C ASP A 106 -14.54 4.94 4.70
N ASP A 107 -15.60 5.46 4.06
CA ASP A 107 -16.96 4.89 3.99
C ASP A 107 -17.23 4.11 2.67
N PHE A 108 -16.19 3.85 1.88
CA PHE A 108 -16.31 3.10 0.64
C PHE A 108 -16.09 1.60 0.90
N HIS A 109 -17.15 0.80 0.84
CA HIS A 109 -17.12 -0.65 1.12
C HIS A 109 -17.44 -1.55 -0.08
N ALA A 110 -17.57 -0.98 -1.29
CA ALA A 110 -17.74 -1.78 -2.50
C ALA A 110 -16.42 -2.46 -2.88
N GLU A 111 -16.51 -3.72 -3.32
CA GLU A 111 -15.36 -4.48 -3.80
C GLU A 111 -14.70 -3.79 -4.99
N VAL A 112 -13.40 -3.55 -4.89
CA VAL A 112 -12.57 -2.99 -5.97
C VAL A 112 -11.49 -3.99 -6.32
N TYR A 113 -11.46 -4.36 -7.60
CA TYR A 113 -10.44 -5.23 -8.16
C TYR A 113 -9.59 -4.44 -9.17
N VAL A 114 -8.29 -4.39 -8.90
CA VAL A 114 -7.28 -3.76 -9.73
C VAL A 114 -6.40 -4.86 -10.32
N ASN A 115 -6.38 -4.98 -11.63
CA ASN A 115 -5.59 -5.98 -12.32
C ASN A 115 -4.59 -5.30 -13.27
N ILE A 116 -3.33 -5.67 -13.16
CA ILE A 116 -2.20 -5.09 -13.90
C ILE A 116 -1.44 -6.25 -14.54
N ILE A 117 -1.33 -6.23 -15.86
CA ILE A 117 -0.66 -7.31 -16.61
C ILE A 117 0.47 -6.74 -17.46
N LEU A 118 1.67 -7.29 -17.31
CA LEU A 118 2.79 -7.07 -18.23
C LEU A 118 2.58 -7.89 -19.51
N PHE A 119 2.42 -7.17 -20.62
CA PHE A 119 2.17 -7.76 -21.94
C PHE A 119 3.36 -7.67 -22.90
N SER A 120 4.31 -6.76 -22.65
CA SER A 120 5.52 -6.61 -23.44
C SER A 120 6.63 -6.07 -22.56
N ALA A 121 7.85 -6.52 -22.77
CA ALA A 121 9.06 -6.00 -22.14
C ALA A 121 10.28 -6.29 -23.04
N ASP A 122 11.36 -5.55 -22.86
CA ASP A 122 12.64 -5.74 -23.57
C ASP A 122 13.82 -6.05 -22.63
N GLY A 123 13.56 -6.21 -21.33
CA GLY A 123 14.59 -6.50 -20.33
C GLY A 123 15.48 -5.30 -19.99
N VAL A 124 15.12 -4.10 -20.43
CA VAL A 124 15.85 -2.86 -20.13
C VAL A 124 15.21 -2.13 -18.95
N ASP A 125 13.92 -1.84 -19.07
CA ASP A 125 13.15 -1.10 -18.08
C ASP A 125 12.49 -2.02 -17.05
N ILE A 126 12.47 -1.59 -15.78
CA ILE A 126 11.90 -2.34 -14.66
C ILE A 126 10.40 -2.01 -14.53
N PRO A 127 9.48 -3.00 -14.55
CA PRO A 127 8.04 -2.71 -14.66
C PRO A 127 7.36 -2.37 -13.33
N ASP A 128 7.91 -2.74 -12.17
CA ASP A 128 7.22 -2.60 -10.88
C ASP A 128 6.89 -1.14 -10.52
N ALA A 129 7.83 -0.21 -10.71
CA ALA A 129 7.61 1.22 -10.48
C ALA A 129 6.57 1.84 -11.42
N LEU A 130 6.26 1.19 -12.54
CA LEU A 130 5.23 1.63 -13.48
C LEU A 130 3.84 1.09 -13.14
N ALA A 131 3.75 0.04 -12.30
CA ALA A 131 2.50 -0.63 -11.97
C ALA A 131 1.53 0.30 -11.22
N GLY A 132 2.00 1.03 -10.19
CA GLY A 132 1.15 1.98 -9.47
C GLY A 132 0.68 3.15 -10.33
N LEU A 133 1.53 3.65 -11.24
CA LEU A 133 1.14 4.66 -12.23
C LEU A 133 0.04 4.13 -13.16
N ALA A 134 0.18 2.92 -13.70
CA ALA A 134 -0.82 2.32 -14.57
C ALA A 134 -2.16 2.13 -13.86
N ALA A 135 -2.13 1.60 -12.62
CA ALA A 135 -3.32 1.39 -11.80
C ALA A 135 -4.03 2.71 -11.44
N SER A 136 -3.28 3.72 -11.00
CA SER A 136 -3.83 5.03 -10.70
C SER A 136 -4.41 5.71 -11.94
N ALA A 137 -3.76 5.57 -13.10
CA ALA A 137 -4.28 6.12 -14.35
C ALA A 137 -5.60 5.44 -14.73
N ALA A 138 -5.71 4.11 -14.56
CA ALA A 138 -6.95 3.36 -14.77
C ALA A 138 -8.07 3.80 -13.80
N LEU A 139 -7.77 4.04 -12.51
CA LEU A 139 -8.73 4.60 -11.55
C LEU A 139 -9.14 6.03 -11.93
N SER A 140 -8.20 6.84 -12.41
CA SER A 140 -8.44 8.23 -12.81
C SER A 140 -9.45 8.34 -13.96
N VAL A 141 -9.36 7.44 -14.95
CA VAL A 141 -10.31 7.35 -16.08
C VAL A 141 -11.54 6.49 -15.77
N SER A 142 -11.74 6.08 -14.52
CA SER A 142 -12.97 5.43 -14.06
C SER A 142 -13.89 6.43 -13.38
N ASP A 143 -15.12 6.03 -13.10
CA ASP A 143 -16.06 6.76 -12.24
C ASP A 143 -15.99 6.30 -10.77
N ILE A 144 -15.05 5.44 -10.38
CA ILE A 144 -14.90 4.94 -9.01
C ILE A 144 -14.43 6.09 -8.09
N PRO A 145 -15.06 6.30 -6.91
CA PRO A 145 -14.61 7.27 -5.92
C PRO A 145 -13.18 6.99 -5.44
N PHE A 146 -12.28 7.94 -5.69
CA PHE A 146 -10.86 7.79 -5.41
C PHE A 146 -10.21 9.17 -5.27
N ASN A 147 -9.52 9.42 -4.15
CA ASN A 147 -8.90 10.71 -3.81
C ASN A 147 -7.46 10.85 -4.34
N GLY A 148 -7.16 10.21 -5.48
CA GLY A 148 -5.89 10.35 -6.20
C GLY A 148 -5.90 11.49 -7.23
N PRO A 149 -5.08 11.41 -8.29
CA PRO A 149 -4.19 10.31 -8.66
C PRO A 149 -2.94 10.21 -7.78
N ILE A 150 -2.33 9.02 -7.79
CA ILE A 150 -0.95 8.79 -7.35
C ILE A 150 -0.06 8.45 -8.53
N SER A 151 1.24 8.49 -8.29
CA SER A 151 2.20 7.76 -9.11
C SER A 151 3.25 7.11 -8.22
N GLU A 152 3.91 6.10 -8.78
CA GLU A 152 5.07 5.44 -8.22
C GLU A 152 6.26 5.74 -9.13
N VAL A 153 7.41 5.96 -8.51
CA VAL A 153 8.68 6.18 -9.18
C VAL A 153 9.77 5.47 -8.40
N ARG A 154 10.67 4.79 -9.12
CA ARG A 154 11.94 4.31 -8.56
C ARG A 154 12.98 5.41 -8.66
N VAL A 155 13.70 5.69 -7.59
CA VAL A 155 14.89 6.55 -7.58
C VAL A 155 16.06 5.72 -7.11
N ALA A 156 17.08 5.62 -7.94
CA ALA A 156 18.35 5.03 -7.57
C ALA A 156 19.47 6.06 -7.58
N ARG A 157 20.51 5.83 -6.79
CA ARG A 157 21.72 6.66 -6.83
C ARG A 157 22.88 5.89 -7.45
N VAL A 158 23.40 6.39 -8.57
CA VAL A 158 24.49 5.78 -9.32
C VAL A 158 25.61 6.82 -9.48
N ASP A 159 26.82 6.48 -9.05
CA ASP A 159 27.99 7.37 -9.05
C ASP A 159 27.69 8.76 -8.44
N GLY A 160 26.89 8.78 -7.35
CA GLY A 160 26.48 9.99 -6.64
C GLY A 160 25.32 10.78 -7.28
N ASN A 161 24.77 10.35 -8.42
CA ASN A 161 23.67 11.02 -9.10
C ASN A 161 22.35 10.26 -8.93
N PHE A 162 21.27 10.97 -8.66
CA PHE A 162 19.93 10.37 -8.59
C PHE A 162 19.33 10.19 -9.99
N LEU A 163 18.90 8.96 -10.28
CA LEU A 163 18.25 8.58 -11.52
C LEU A 163 16.80 8.17 -11.24
N THR A 164 15.88 8.71 -12.04
CA THR A 164 14.45 8.36 -12.00
C THR A 164 14.18 7.18 -12.94
N ASN A 165 13.52 6.15 -12.43
CA ASN A 165 13.20 4.90 -13.12
C ASN A 165 14.42 4.34 -13.87
N PRO A 166 15.51 3.99 -13.15
CA PRO A 166 16.73 3.46 -13.77
C PRO A 166 16.46 2.16 -14.52
N THR A 167 17.33 1.83 -15.48
CA THR A 167 17.35 0.50 -16.12
C THR A 167 17.95 -0.56 -15.19
N TYR A 168 17.76 -1.84 -15.49
CA TYR A 168 18.42 -2.93 -14.74
C TYR A 168 19.94 -2.74 -14.65
N GLU A 169 20.61 -2.37 -15.75
CA GLU A 169 22.07 -2.16 -15.77
C GLU A 169 22.53 -0.98 -14.90
N GLN A 170 21.73 0.08 -14.83
CA GLN A 170 22.02 1.22 -13.96
C GLN A 170 21.85 0.84 -12.50
N LEU A 171 20.84 0.02 -12.19
CA LEU A 171 20.53 -0.40 -10.83
C LEU A 171 21.62 -1.29 -10.22
N GLU A 172 22.30 -2.12 -11.01
CA GLU A 172 23.43 -2.93 -10.56
C GLU A 172 24.59 -2.10 -9.98
N LYS A 173 24.70 -0.84 -10.39
CA LYS A 173 25.74 0.10 -9.95
C LYS A 173 25.25 1.04 -8.84
N ALA A 174 24.01 0.88 -8.40
CA ALA A 174 23.40 1.77 -7.44
C ALA A 174 23.79 1.41 -6.00
N ASP A 175 24.00 2.44 -5.17
CA ASP A 175 24.19 2.28 -3.72
C ASP A 175 22.92 2.59 -2.91
N MET A 176 21.85 3.00 -3.61
CA MET A 176 20.53 3.26 -3.08
C MET A 176 19.50 2.94 -4.16
N ASP A 177 18.42 2.26 -3.77
CA ASP A 177 17.25 1.97 -4.59
C ASP A 177 15.98 2.16 -3.75
N ILE A 178 15.17 3.16 -4.08
CA ILE A 178 13.90 3.41 -3.41
C ILE A 178 12.76 3.51 -4.42
N ILE A 179 11.61 2.93 -4.08
CA ILE A 179 10.33 3.21 -4.72
C ILE A 179 9.54 4.12 -3.80
N VAL A 180 9.08 5.24 -4.35
CA VAL A 180 8.24 6.22 -3.65
C VAL A 180 6.90 6.31 -4.37
N ALA A 181 5.81 6.21 -3.61
CA ALA A 181 4.48 6.56 -4.07
C ALA A 181 4.01 7.86 -3.42
N ALA A 182 3.44 8.75 -4.22
CA ALA A 182 2.91 10.02 -3.74
C ALA A 182 1.68 10.44 -4.56
N THR A 183 0.81 11.23 -3.92
CA THR A 183 -0.14 12.09 -4.65
C THR A 183 0.61 13.32 -5.17
N TYR A 184 -0.12 14.23 -5.82
CA TYR A 184 0.44 15.52 -6.22
C TYR A 184 1.07 16.28 -5.04
N GLU A 185 0.50 16.15 -3.84
CA GLU A 185 0.89 16.95 -2.66
C GLU A 185 1.66 16.15 -1.61
N ASN A 186 1.35 14.87 -1.41
CA ASN A 186 1.77 14.12 -0.23
C ASN A 186 2.43 12.79 -0.60
N ILE A 187 3.57 12.50 0.03
CA ILE A 187 4.20 11.18 -0.02
C ILE A 187 3.42 10.21 0.86
N MET A 188 3.09 9.05 0.30
CA MET A 188 2.23 8.05 0.92
C MET A 188 2.99 6.77 1.30
N MET A 189 3.94 6.36 0.46
CA MET A 189 4.64 5.09 0.60
C MET A 189 6.10 5.25 0.16
N VAL A 190 7.00 4.64 0.93
CA VAL A 190 8.42 4.50 0.58
C VAL A 190 8.81 3.06 0.91
N GLU A 191 9.51 2.42 -0.01
CA GLU A 191 10.13 1.11 0.13
C GLU A 191 11.51 1.16 -0.54
N GLY A 192 12.52 0.47 -0.01
CA GLY A 192 13.81 0.42 -0.69
C GLY A 192 14.94 -0.17 0.14
N GLU A 193 16.09 -0.27 -0.50
CA GLU A 193 17.34 -0.80 0.02
C GLU A 193 18.49 0.18 -0.24
N MET A 194 19.44 0.23 0.69
CA MET A 194 20.49 1.25 0.76
C MET A 194 21.77 0.69 1.38
N ASN A 195 22.92 1.06 0.85
CA ASN A 195 24.24 0.77 1.42
C ASN A 195 24.66 1.88 2.41
N GLU A 196 24.10 1.84 3.62
CA GLU A 196 24.46 2.75 4.73
C GLU A 196 24.42 4.25 4.37
N VAL A 197 23.42 4.67 3.60
CA VAL A 197 23.24 6.08 3.20
C VAL A 197 22.78 6.95 4.37
N SER A 198 23.11 8.25 4.34
CA SER A 198 22.67 9.20 5.36
C SER A 198 21.20 9.59 5.22
N GLU A 199 20.57 10.03 6.32
CA GLU A 199 19.18 10.49 6.29
C GLU A 199 18.98 11.71 5.38
N ALA A 200 20.00 12.56 5.24
CA ALA A 200 19.94 13.74 4.36
C ALA A 200 19.83 13.34 2.88
N GLU A 201 20.58 12.31 2.47
CA GLU A 201 20.57 11.78 1.10
C GLU A 201 19.25 11.05 0.80
N LEU A 202 18.73 10.29 1.77
CA LEU A 202 17.40 9.68 1.64
C LEU A 202 16.30 10.73 1.45
N LEU A 203 16.34 11.83 2.20
CA LEU A 203 15.39 12.93 2.04
C LEU A 203 15.52 13.64 0.69
N GLU A 204 16.73 13.73 0.14
CA GLU A 204 16.95 14.28 -1.20
C GLU A 204 16.37 13.37 -2.28
N ALA A 205 16.62 12.06 -2.18
CA ALA A 205 16.04 11.06 -3.07
C ALA A 205 14.51 11.09 -3.10
N MET A 206 13.88 11.22 -1.92
CA MET A 206 12.43 11.36 -1.80
C MET A 206 11.89 12.63 -2.49
N LYS A 207 12.64 13.74 -2.45
CA LYS A 207 12.25 14.97 -3.16
C LYS A 207 12.34 14.80 -4.68
N VAL A 208 13.41 14.19 -5.17
CA VAL A 208 13.58 13.87 -6.60
C VAL A 208 12.41 13.00 -7.07
N ALA A 209 12.04 11.98 -6.29
CA ALA A 209 10.90 11.14 -6.60
C ALA A 209 9.58 11.92 -6.65
N HIS A 210 9.31 12.77 -5.64
CA HIS A 210 8.05 13.52 -5.56
C HIS A 210 7.89 14.52 -6.70
N GLU A 211 8.97 15.19 -7.13
CA GLU A 211 8.92 16.09 -8.28
C GLU A 211 8.61 15.35 -9.59
N ALA A 212 9.18 14.16 -9.81
CA ALA A 212 8.83 13.33 -10.95
C ALA A 212 7.35 12.87 -10.89
N ILE A 213 6.88 12.46 -9.72
CA ILE A 213 5.50 12.01 -9.49
C ILE A 213 4.49 13.13 -9.79
N LYS A 214 4.78 14.40 -9.47
CA LYS A 214 3.89 15.53 -9.79
C LYS A 214 3.61 15.63 -11.28
N VAL A 215 4.61 15.39 -12.12
CA VAL A 215 4.45 15.37 -13.60
C VAL A 215 3.53 14.22 -14.00
N HIS A 216 3.71 13.04 -13.41
CA HIS A 216 2.87 11.86 -13.67
C HIS A 216 1.41 12.09 -13.24
N CYS A 217 1.18 12.67 -12.07
CA CYS A 217 -0.17 13.01 -11.57
C CYS A 217 -0.86 14.02 -12.50
N LYS A 218 -0.15 15.04 -12.97
CA LYS A 218 -0.71 16.03 -13.91
C LYS A 218 -1.17 15.36 -15.21
N ALA A 219 -0.36 14.48 -15.80
CA ALA A 219 -0.74 13.75 -17.01
C ALA A 219 -1.99 12.88 -16.80
N GLN A 220 -2.16 12.26 -15.62
CA GLN A 220 -3.37 11.50 -15.29
C GLN A 220 -4.61 12.39 -15.13
N MET A 221 -4.47 13.57 -14.51
CA MET A 221 -5.57 14.53 -14.40
C MET A 221 -6.05 15.00 -15.78
N GLU A 222 -5.12 15.35 -16.67
CA GLU A 222 -5.43 15.72 -18.05
C GLU A 222 -6.05 14.56 -18.84
N LEU A 223 -5.57 13.32 -18.62
CA LEU A 223 -6.14 12.12 -19.23
C LEU A 223 -7.60 11.90 -18.79
N ALA A 224 -7.90 12.08 -17.50
CA ALA A 224 -9.24 11.95 -16.96
C ALA A 224 -10.19 13.05 -17.47
N GLU A 225 -9.69 14.27 -17.63
CA GLU A 225 -10.44 15.39 -18.20
C GLU A 225 -10.82 15.12 -19.66
N GLU A 226 -9.86 14.73 -20.50
CA GLU A 226 -10.13 14.40 -21.90
C GLU A 226 -11.03 13.16 -22.06
N ALA A 227 -10.95 12.21 -21.13
CA ALA A 227 -11.84 11.05 -21.08
C ALA A 227 -13.26 11.37 -20.57
N GLY A 228 -13.50 12.57 -20.04
CA GLY A 228 -14.78 12.96 -19.44
C GLY A 228 -15.11 12.22 -18.15
N LYS A 229 -14.10 11.87 -17.36
CA LYS A 229 -14.17 11.00 -16.17
C LYS A 229 -13.84 11.70 -14.85
N THR A 230 -13.93 13.02 -14.84
CA THR A 230 -13.68 13.86 -13.66
C THR A 230 -14.78 13.72 -12.60
N ILE A 231 -16.02 13.42 -13.00
CA ILE A 231 -17.14 13.19 -12.08
C ILE A 231 -17.16 11.72 -11.66
N LYS A 232 -17.02 11.47 -10.36
CA LYS A 232 -17.11 10.13 -9.77
C LYS A 232 -18.56 9.79 -9.42
N ARG A 233 -18.90 8.49 -9.42
CA ARG A 233 -20.23 8.00 -9.08
C ARG A 233 -20.54 8.26 -7.61
N THR A 234 -21.79 8.57 -7.31
CA THR A 234 -22.29 8.68 -5.93
C THR A 234 -22.50 7.30 -5.33
N TYR A 235 -22.26 7.14 -4.03
CA TYR A 235 -22.47 5.90 -3.28
C TYR A 235 -22.99 6.21 -1.87
N CYS A 236 -23.57 5.20 -1.22
CA CYS A 236 -23.94 5.23 0.19
C CYS A 236 -23.85 3.80 0.71
N HIS A 237 -22.72 3.44 1.31
CA HIS A 237 -22.49 2.08 1.81
C HIS A 237 -22.73 1.94 3.32
N GLU A 238 -22.78 3.07 4.03
CA GLU A 238 -23.03 3.10 5.47
C GLU A 238 -24.36 3.79 5.78
N ILE A 239 -24.95 3.39 6.92
CA ILE A 239 -26.04 4.11 7.57
C ILE A 239 -25.45 4.71 8.84
N ASN A 240 -25.55 6.03 8.99
CA ASN A 240 -25.01 6.74 10.16
C ASN A 240 -26.14 7.28 11.05
N ASP A 241 -25.94 7.20 12.37
CA ASP A 241 -26.79 7.77 13.43
C ASP A 241 -25.94 8.74 14.27
N GLU A 242 -25.99 10.03 13.91
CA GLU A 242 -25.18 11.08 14.55
C GLU A 242 -25.58 11.33 16.01
N GLU A 243 -26.84 11.11 16.39
CA GLU A 243 -27.28 11.23 17.78
C GLU A 243 -26.68 10.10 18.62
N LEU A 244 -26.73 8.86 18.13
CA LEU A 244 -26.06 7.74 18.78
C LEU A 244 -24.54 7.96 18.88
N ARG A 245 -23.91 8.45 17.80
CA ARG A 245 -22.48 8.77 17.78
C ARG A 245 -22.11 9.74 18.89
N LYS A 246 -22.89 10.80 19.05
CA LYS A 246 -22.70 11.80 20.11
C LYS A 246 -22.88 11.19 21.50
N ILE A 247 -23.93 10.40 21.70
CA ILE A 247 -24.20 9.71 22.98
C ILE A 247 -23.06 8.77 23.37
N VAL A 248 -22.53 7.98 22.41
CA VAL A 248 -21.38 7.10 22.62
C VAL A 248 -20.16 7.89 23.03
N ARG A 249 -19.85 8.97 22.30
CA ARG A 249 -18.70 9.82 22.60
C ARG A 249 -18.80 10.44 23.99
N ASP A 250 -19.90 11.13 24.29
CA ASP A 250 -20.08 11.87 25.55
C ASP A 250 -20.08 10.93 26.77
N ALA A 251 -20.54 9.68 26.61
CA ALA A 251 -20.58 8.71 27.71
C ALA A 251 -19.24 7.98 27.95
N CYS A 252 -18.43 7.80 26.91
CA CYS A 252 -17.27 6.92 26.96
C CYS A 252 -15.93 7.67 26.94
N TYR A 253 -15.86 8.85 26.32
CA TYR A 253 -14.60 9.54 26.01
C TYR A 253 -13.69 9.71 27.24
N ASP A 254 -14.20 10.27 28.33
CA ASP A 254 -13.37 10.55 29.52
C ASP A 254 -12.78 9.26 30.12
N LYS A 255 -13.58 8.19 30.20
CA LYS A 255 -13.12 6.89 30.69
C LYS A 255 -12.04 6.28 29.80
N VAL A 256 -12.26 6.33 28.48
CA VAL A 256 -11.31 5.84 27.46
C VAL A 256 -10.02 6.66 27.50
N TYR A 257 -10.12 7.98 27.67
CA TYR A 257 -8.99 8.88 27.79
C TYR A 257 -8.16 8.59 29.05
N ASP A 258 -8.81 8.37 30.19
CA ASP A 258 -8.14 7.98 31.43
C ASP A 258 -7.42 6.63 31.31
N ILE A 259 -8.01 5.65 30.61
CA ILE A 259 -7.33 4.38 30.31
C ILE A 259 -6.12 4.64 29.41
N ALA A 260 -6.27 5.44 28.35
CA ALA A 260 -5.20 5.71 27.40
C ALA A 260 -3.99 6.40 28.05
N ARG A 261 -4.23 7.34 28.96
CA ARG A 261 -3.18 8.07 29.68
C ARG A 261 -2.66 7.35 30.93
N SER A 262 -3.29 6.26 31.36
CA SER A 262 -2.89 5.49 32.55
C SER A 262 -1.47 4.95 32.49
N GLY A 263 -0.92 4.78 31.27
CA GLY A 263 0.43 4.29 31.05
C GLY A 263 0.62 2.81 31.42
N ASN A 264 -0.46 2.01 31.50
CA ASN A 264 -0.35 0.59 31.79
C ASN A 264 0.46 -0.11 30.68
N ALA A 265 1.58 -0.76 31.02
CA ALA A 265 2.44 -1.43 30.05
C ALA A 265 1.85 -2.75 29.51
N ASN A 266 0.96 -3.42 30.24
CA ASN A 266 0.39 -4.71 29.86
C ASN A 266 -0.71 -4.55 28.79
N LYS A 267 -0.47 -5.10 27.58
CA LYS A 267 -1.44 -5.00 26.48
C LYS A 267 -2.78 -5.66 26.76
N HIS A 268 -2.81 -6.79 27.45
CA HIS A 268 -4.03 -7.52 27.74
C HIS A 268 -4.91 -6.75 28.73
N GLU A 269 -4.31 -6.23 29.80
CA GLU A 269 -5.04 -5.41 30.77
C GLU A 269 -5.61 -4.13 30.15
N ARG A 270 -4.85 -3.45 29.28
CA ARG A 270 -5.35 -2.29 28.53
C ARG A 270 -6.55 -2.66 27.66
N HIS A 271 -6.44 -3.75 26.90
CA HIS A 271 -7.51 -4.23 26.02
C HIS A 271 -8.78 -4.54 26.83
N ASP A 272 -8.64 -5.21 27.98
CA ASP A 272 -9.77 -5.56 28.83
C ASP A 272 -10.41 -4.33 29.48
N ALA A 273 -9.61 -3.31 29.84
CA ALA A 273 -10.12 -2.04 30.35
C ALA A 273 -10.95 -1.29 29.30
N PHE A 274 -10.46 -1.18 28.05
CA PHE A 274 -11.23 -0.57 26.97
C PHE A 274 -12.50 -1.38 26.67
N LYS A 275 -12.41 -2.71 26.64
CA LYS A 275 -13.58 -3.56 26.43
C LYS A 275 -14.63 -3.35 27.54
N ALA A 276 -14.21 -3.23 28.79
CA ALA A 276 -15.11 -3.04 29.92
C ALA A 276 -15.95 -1.77 29.80
N VAL A 277 -15.38 -0.65 29.34
CA VAL A 277 -16.14 0.60 29.12
C VAL A 277 -17.21 0.42 28.05
N ARG A 278 -16.89 -0.27 26.95
CA ARG A 278 -17.85 -0.56 25.88
C ARG A 278 -18.98 -1.46 26.37
N GLU A 279 -18.66 -2.55 27.06
CA GLU A 279 -19.69 -3.46 27.58
C GLU A 279 -20.55 -2.78 28.65
N GLU A 280 -19.98 -1.91 29.50
CA GLU A 280 -20.74 -1.07 30.43
C GLU A 280 -21.72 -0.16 29.68
N PHE A 281 -21.27 0.52 28.62
CA PHE A 281 -22.12 1.38 27.81
C PHE A 281 -23.29 0.60 27.16
N LYS A 282 -23.03 -0.61 26.68
CA LYS A 282 -24.07 -1.49 26.08
C LYS A 282 -25.17 -1.86 27.06
N THR A 283 -24.93 -1.85 28.37
CA THR A 283 -25.98 -2.14 29.38
C THR A 283 -27.12 -1.12 29.42
N ARG A 284 -26.94 0.05 28.77
CA ARG A 284 -27.97 1.12 28.68
C ARG A 284 -29.08 0.81 27.68
N PHE A 285 -28.90 -0.21 26.85
CA PHE A 285 -29.82 -0.58 25.77
C PHE A 285 -30.51 -1.91 26.08
N THR A 286 -31.74 -2.07 25.61
CA THR A 286 -32.41 -3.39 25.67
C THR A 286 -31.77 -4.37 24.69
N LYS A 287 -32.10 -5.66 24.80
CA LYS A 287 -31.58 -6.68 23.87
C LYS A 287 -32.02 -6.42 22.43
N GLU A 288 -33.24 -5.92 22.26
CA GLU A 288 -33.82 -5.58 20.97
C GLU A 288 -33.11 -4.37 20.35
N GLU A 289 -32.83 -3.32 21.14
CA GLU A 289 -32.08 -2.14 20.68
C GLU A 289 -30.63 -2.49 20.31
N LEU A 290 -29.98 -3.37 21.08
CA LEU A 290 -28.62 -3.82 20.77
C LEU A 290 -28.56 -4.61 19.46
N ALA A 291 -29.56 -5.44 19.16
CA ALA A 291 -29.59 -6.22 17.92
C ALA A 291 -29.53 -5.31 16.66
N GLU A 292 -30.04 -4.08 16.76
CA GLU A 292 -30.01 -3.10 15.67
C GLU A 292 -28.79 -2.17 15.74
N LYS A 293 -28.38 -1.74 16.95
CA LYS A 293 -27.39 -0.67 17.13
C LYS A 293 -25.98 -1.14 17.43
N GLU A 294 -25.75 -2.42 17.72
CA GLU A 294 -24.46 -2.91 18.20
C GLU A 294 -23.31 -2.63 17.22
N ALA A 295 -23.53 -2.78 15.91
CA ALA A 295 -22.53 -2.47 14.90
C ALA A 295 -22.13 -0.98 14.92
N LEU A 296 -23.11 -0.07 15.01
CA LEU A 296 -22.87 1.37 15.09
C LEU A 296 -22.20 1.77 16.42
N ILE A 297 -22.62 1.17 17.53
CA ILE A 297 -21.97 1.38 18.83
C ILE A 297 -20.49 0.96 18.74
N HIS A 298 -20.19 -0.17 18.10
CA HIS A 298 -18.82 -0.63 17.92
C HIS A 298 -17.99 0.37 17.10
N GLN A 299 -18.50 0.80 15.94
CA GLN A 299 -17.84 1.77 15.06
C GLN A 299 -17.59 3.11 15.77
N TYR A 300 -18.60 3.68 16.42
CA TYR A 300 -18.48 4.96 17.12
C TYR A 300 -17.60 4.86 18.35
N TYR A 301 -17.66 3.76 19.09
CA TYR A 301 -16.75 3.53 20.21
C TYR A 301 -15.29 3.43 19.74
N HIS A 302 -15.04 2.75 18.61
CA HIS A 302 -13.69 2.69 18.04
C HIS A 302 -13.16 4.07 17.61
N ALA A 303 -14.03 4.94 17.09
CA ALA A 303 -13.66 6.32 16.81
C ALA A 303 -13.28 7.11 18.09
N VAL A 304 -13.98 6.88 19.19
CA VAL A 304 -13.65 7.45 20.52
C VAL A 304 -12.31 6.94 21.03
N GLU A 305 -12.02 5.65 20.90
CA GLU A 305 -10.71 5.08 21.22
C GLU A 305 -9.60 5.79 20.42
N LYS A 306 -9.77 5.89 19.09
CA LYS A 306 -8.81 6.55 18.19
C LYS A 306 -8.57 8.01 18.58
N GLU A 307 -9.64 8.74 18.88
CA GLU A 307 -9.57 10.14 19.32
C GLU A 307 -8.81 10.28 20.65
N ALA A 308 -9.22 9.52 21.67
CA ALA A 308 -8.65 9.59 23.01
C ALA A 308 -7.15 9.21 23.03
N MET A 309 -6.79 8.12 22.34
CA MET A 309 -5.39 7.70 22.22
C MET A 309 -4.53 8.77 21.54
N ARG A 310 -5.04 9.40 20.48
CA ARG A 310 -4.33 10.46 19.76
C ARG A 310 -4.17 11.71 20.64
N ARG A 311 -5.21 12.12 21.35
CA ARG A 311 -5.16 13.28 22.26
C ARG A 311 -4.20 13.06 23.41
N SER A 312 -4.18 11.87 24.03
CA SER A 312 -3.22 11.55 25.10
C SER A 312 -1.76 11.76 24.65
N ILE A 313 -1.42 11.35 23.42
CA ILE A 313 -0.08 11.54 22.87
C ILE A 313 0.21 13.02 22.57
N LEU A 314 -0.75 13.74 21.97
CA LEU A 314 -0.56 15.13 21.56
C LEU A 314 -0.54 16.12 22.73
N ASP A 315 -1.39 15.89 23.73
CA ASP A 315 -1.61 16.82 24.83
C ASP A 315 -0.64 16.55 26.00
N GLU A 316 -0.37 15.28 26.30
CA GLU A 316 0.44 14.89 27.46
C GLU A 316 1.83 14.36 27.08
N GLY A 317 2.07 14.03 25.79
CA GLY A 317 3.34 13.45 25.34
C GLY A 317 3.60 12.03 25.83
N ILE A 318 2.55 11.37 26.35
CA ILE A 318 2.59 10.04 26.95
C ILE A 318 1.92 9.05 25.99
N ARG A 319 2.54 7.88 25.85
CA ARG A 319 1.97 6.75 25.08
C ARG A 319 1.18 5.83 26.00
N LEU A 320 0.36 4.97 25.40
CA LEU A 320 -0.45 3.97 26.09
C LEU A 320 0.29 3.12 27.15
N ASP A 321 1.57 2.84 26.93
CA ASP A 321 2.41 2.06 27.83
C ASP A 321 3.31 2.92 28.74
N GLY A 322 2.97 4.20 28.91
CA GLY A 322 3.62 5.14 29.82
C GLY A 322 4.92 5.74 29.27
N ARG A 323 5.37 5.32 28.08
CA ARG A 323 6.61 5.81 27.48
C ARG A 323 6.46 7.20 26.89
N LYS A 324 7.57 7.96 26.90
CA LYS A 324 7.71 9.18 26.09
C LYS A 324 7.77 8.84 24.60
N THR A 325 7.54 9.84 23.74
CA THR A 325 7.63 9.70 22.28
C THR A 325 9.02 9.27 21.79
N THR A 326 10.08 9.59 22.53
CA THR A 326 11.48 9.25 22.22
C THR A 326 12.01 8.00 22.93
N GLN A 327 11.21 7.37 23.78
CA GLN A 327 11.67 6.24 24.60
C GLN A 327 11.41 4.89 23.91
N ILE A 328 12.47 4.10 23.74
CA ILE A 328 12.41 2.73 23.22
C ILE A 328 12.02 1.75 24.33
N ARG A 329 11.33 0.65 23.97
CA ARG A 329 11.01 -0.46 24.89
C ARG A 329 12.28 -1.18 25.36
N PRO A 330 12.26 -1.85 26.53
CA PRO A 330 13.38 -2.67 26.98
C PRO A 330 13.81 -3.67 25.91
N ILE A 331 15.13 -3.81 25.75
CA ILE A 331 15.75 -4.73 24.78
C ILE A 331 16.44 -5.84 25.57
N TRP A 332 16.20 -7.07 25.15
CA TRP A 332 16.93 -8.24 25.60
C TRP A 332 17.28 -9.08 24.38
N SER A 333 18.50 -9.64 24.38
CA SER A 333 18.99 -10.46 23.29
C SER A 333 19.81 -11.62 23.83
N GLU A 334 19.70 -12.77 23.18
CA GLU A 334 20.49 -13.95 23.46
C GLU A 334 20.97 -14.55 22.14
N ILE A 335 22.25 -14.92 22.08
CA ILE A 335 22.85 -15.60 20.93
C ILE A 335 23.01 -17.08 21.24
N SER A 336 23.03 -17.92 20.20
CA SER A 336 23.22 -19.37 20.30
C SER A 336 22.17 -20.09 21.15
N TYR A 337 20.92 -19.60 21.12
CA TYR A 337 19.81 -20.19 21.87
C TYR A 337 19.43 -21.60 21.38
N LEU A 338 19.45 -21.82 20.07
CA LEU A 338 19.16 -23.12 19.47
C LEU A 338 20.45 -23.94 19.29
N PRO A 339 20.45 -25.23 19.68
CA PRO A 339 21.64 -26.07 19.58
C PRO A 339 21.88 -26.66 18.18
N GLY A 340 20.88 -26.61 17.30
CA GLY A 340 20.91 -27.29 15.99
C GLY A 340 21.45 -26.45 14.82
N PRO A 341 20.90 -25.25 14.55
CA PRO A 341 21.32 -24.42 13.42
C PRO A 341 22.78 -23.93 13.55
N HIS A 342 23.40 -23.52 12.44
CA HIS A 342 24.78 -23.00 12.46
C HIS A 342 24.90 -21.71 13.28
N GLY A 343 23.86 -20.88 13.28
CA GLY A 343 23.73 -19.72 14.16
C GLY A 343 22.29 -19.53 14.58
N SER A 344 22.07 -18.96 15.76
CA SER A 344 20.73 -18.57 16.21
C SER A 344 20.79 -17.36 17.15
N ALA A 345 19.71 -16.61 17.20
CA ALA A 345 19.54 -15.52 18.14
C ALA A 345 18.07 -15.32 18.50
N ILE A 346 17.83 -14.91 19.75
CA ILE A 346 16.57 -14.30 20.16
C ILE A 346 16.80 -12.80 20.28
N PHE A 347 15.92 -12.03 19.66
CA PHE A 347 15.83 -10.59 19.87
C PHE A 347 14.45 -10.23 20.41
N THR A 348 14.41 -9.57 21.56
CA THR A 348 13.17 -9.10 22.18
C THR A 348 13.22 -7.59 22.40
N ARG A 349 12.17 -6.89 21.96
CA ARG A 349 11.97 -5.45 22.20
C ARG A 349 10.57 -5.22 22.76
N GLY A 350 10.47 -5.16 24.09
CA GLY A 350 9.21 -5.18 24.83
C GLY A 350 8.43 -6.47 24.59
N GLU A 351 7.15 -6.38 24.25
CA GLU A 351 6.28 -7.55 23.98
C GLU A 351 6.46 -8.15 22.56
N THR A 352 7.47 -7.73 21.80
CA THR A 352 7.77 -8.27 20.46
C THR A 352 9.07 -9.08 20.52
N GLN A 353 9.01 -10.35 20.13
CA GLN A 353 10.15 -11.27 20.13
C GLN A 353 10.29 -11.94 18.75
N SER A 354 11.54 -12.12 18.30
CA SER A 354 11.89 -12.89 17.12
C SER A 354 12.95 -13.93 17.49
N LEU A 355 12.75 -15.17 17.08
CA LEU A 355 13.75 -16.24 17.10
C LEU A 355 14.23 -16.44 15.67
N THR A 356 15.50 -16.18 15.42
CA THR A 356 16.10 -16.22 14.08
C THR A 356 17.23 -17.24 14.06
N SER A 357 17.34 -18.00 12.96
CA SER A 357 18.43 -18.94 12.71
C SER A 357 19.15 -18.62 11.41
N VAL A 358 20.43 -18.97 11.37
CA VAL A 358 21.30 -18.86 10.20
C VAL A 358 21.75 -20.27 9.79
N THR A 359 21.65 -20.56 8.50
CA THR A 359 22.10 -21.80 7.89
C THR A 359 23.09 -21.46 6.78
N LEU A 360 24.16 -22.24 6.67
CA LEU A 360 25.19 -22.08 5.66
C LEU A 360 25.00 -23.22 4.66
N GLY A 361 24.98 -22.87 3.39
CA GLY A 361 24.86 -23.80 2.27
C GLY A 361 26.08 -23.74 1.36
N THR A 362 26.03 -24.55 0.32
CA THR A 362 26.94 -24.53 -0.81
C THR A 362 26.30 -23.83 -2.00
N LYS A 363 27.03 -23.72 -3.12
CA LYS A 363 26.47 -23.20 -4.38
C LYS A 363 25.24 -23.99 -4.88
N LEU A 364 25.07 -25.25 -4.47
CA LEU A 364 23.91 -26.05 -4.84
C LEU A 364 22.63 -25.63 -4.10
N ASP A 365 22.75 -24.87 -3.02
CA ASP A 365 21.62 -24.40 -2.19
C ASP A 365 21.14 -22.99 -2.56
N GLU A 366 21.76 -22.37 -3.58
CA GLU A 366 21.42 -21.03 -4.06
C GLU A 366 20.03 -21.01 -4.70
N LYS A 367 19.21 -20.00 -4.38
CA LYS A 367 17.84 -19.89 -4.90
C LYS A 367 17.88 -19.53 -6.38
N THR A 368 17.66 -20.51 -7.24
CA THR A 368 17.41 -20.24 -8.66
C THR A 368 16.05 -19.57 -8.81
N VAL A 369 16.02 -18.43 -9.50
CA VAL A 369 14.80 -17.68 -9.82
C VAL A 369 14.51 -17.86 -11.31
N ASP A 370 13.24 -18.11 -11.66
CA ASP A 370 12.76 -18.17 -13.04
C ASP A 370 11.47 -17.36 -13.17
N GLU A 371 11.63 -16.04 -13.15
CA GLU A 371 10.59 -15.07 -13.43
C GLU A 371 10.71 -14.58 -14.88
N VAL A 372 9.81 -13.70 -15.32
CA VAL A 372 9.77 -13.28 -16.73
C VAL A 372 11.01 -12.49 -17.11
N LEU A 373 11.37 -11.49 -16.28
CA LEU A 373 12.52 -10.60 -16.48
C LEU A 373 13.70 -10.93 -15.56
N ILE A 374 13.44 -11.51 -14.39
CA ILE A 374 14.49 -11.90 -13.42
C ILE A 374 14.66 -13.41 -13.51
N HIS A 375 15.80 -13.85 -14.04
CA HIS A 375 16.07 -15.27 -14.19
C HIS A 375 17.54 -15.60 -14.01
N GLY A 376 17.82 -16.74 -13.37
CA GLY A 376 19.18 -17.20 -13.13
C GLY A 376 19.39 -17.66 -11.71
N VAL A 377 20.67 -17.72 -11.34
CA VAL A 377 21.17 -18.08 -10.03
C VAL A 377 21.63 -16.83 -9.34
#